data_AF-A0A2C9U863-F1
#
_entry.id   AF-A0A2C9U863-F1
#
_cell.length_a   1.000
_cell.length_b   1.000
_cell.length_c   1.000
_cell.angle_alpha   90.00
_cell.angle_beta   90.00
_cell.angle_gamma   90.00
#
_symmetry.space_group_name_H-M   'P 1'
#
loop_
_entity.id
_entity.type
_entity.pdbx_description
1 polymer ?
#
loop_
_entity_poly.entity_id
_entity_poly.type
_entity_poly.pdbx_seq_one_letter_code
_entity_poly.pdbx_strand_id
1 'polypeptide(L)'
;MTLQSSSSSFGGVSSFTCPPNASRLRRSPATVIRAKVEPSEKSVEIMRKFSEQYARKSGTYFCVDKGVTSVVIKGLAEHKDSLGAPLCPCRHYDDKAAEAGQGFWNCPCVPMRER
;
A
#
# COMPACT_ATOMS: atom_id res chain seq x y z
N MET A 1 33.32 -23.54 58.75
CA MET A 1 34.31 -22.71 59.46
C MET A 1 34.64 -21.56 58.51
N THR A 2 33.87 -20.47 58.53
CA THR A 2 34.18 -19.22 59.28
C THR A 2 35.51 -18.62 58.78
N LEU A 3 35.62 -17.41 58.24
CA LEU A 3 35.29 -16.14 58.88
C LEU A 3 35.25 -14.98 57.86
N GLN A 4 34.67 -13.90 58.37
CA GLN A 4 34.19 -12.66 57.78
C GLN A 4 35.25 -11.53 57.87
N SER A 5 34.92 -10.41 57.21
CA SER A 5 35.40 -9.01 57.44
C SER A 5 36.64 -8.59 56.61
N SER A 6 36.76 -7.38 56.06
CA SER A 6 36.34 -6.07 56.57
C SER A 6 36.26 -4.99 55.47
N SER A 7 35.47 -3.95 55.78
CA SER A 7 35.34 -2.56 55.28
C SER A 7 36.70 -1.87 54.95
N SER A 8 36.85 -0.75 54.21
CA SER A 8 36.04 0.48 54.13
C SER A 8 36.51 1.40 52.99
N SER A 9 35.60 2.31 52.60
CA SER A 9 35.60 3.38 51.59
C SER A 9 36.71 4.44 51.67
N PHE A 10 37.14 5.00 50.53
CA PHE A 10 37.47 6.43 50.27
C PHE A 10 37.43 6.61 48.72
N GLY A 11 36.55 7.39 48.11
CA GLY A 11 36.62 8.85 48.01
C GLY A 11 37.32 9.25 46.70
N GLY A 12 36.59 9.75 45.70
CA GLY A 12 37.22 10.22 44.46
C GLY A 12 36.24 10.51 43.33
N VAL A 13 35.51 11.62 43.44
CA VAL A 13 34.77 12.26 42.35
C VAL A 13 35.73 12.62 41.21
N SER A 14 35.42 12.22 39.99
CA SER A 14 35.87 12.97 38.81
C SER A 14 34.93 12.70 37.64
N SER A 15 34.12 13.71 37.36
CA SER A 15 33.19 13.79 36.25
C SER A 15 33.97 13.86 34.94
N PHE A 16 34.21 12.71 34.31
CA PHE A 16 34.71 12.67 32.94
C PHE A 16 33.55 12.96 31.99
N THR A 17 33.47 14.22 31.57
CA THR A 17 32.62 14.69 30.48
C THR A 17 32.92 13.91 29.21
N CYS A 18 31.98 13.08 28.75
CA CYS A 18 32.04 12.47 27.43
C CYS A 18 31.95 13.55 26.34
N PRO A 19 32.86 13.58 25.36
CA PRO A 19 32.66 14.40 24.16
C PRO A 19 31.55 13.77 23.29
N PRO A 20 30.66 14.57 22.67
CA PRO A 20 29.71 14.03 21.71
C PRO A 20 30.47 13.69 20.42
N ASN A 21 30.75 12.41 20.21
CA ASN A 21 31.14 11.92 18.89
C ASN A 21 29.91 11.96 17.98
N ALA A 22 29.82 13.01 17.18
CA ALA A 22 28.84 13.17 16.12
C ALA A 22 29.12 12.16 14.98
N SER A 23 28.90 10.87 15.26
CA SER A 23 28.79 9.84 14.23
C SER A 23 27.41 9.95 13.60
N ARG A 24 27.33 10.87 12.63
CA ARG A 24 26.48 10.86 11.43
C ARG A 24 25.34 9.85 11.51
N LEU A 25 24.14 10.36 11.81
CA LEU A 25 22.88 9.75 11.38
C LEU A 25 23.06 9.28 9.93
N ARG A 26 23.16 7.96 9.74
CA ARG A 26 22.90 7.36 8.44
C ARG A 26 21.42 7.60 8.17
N ARG A 27 21.16 8.77 7.59
CA ARG A 27 19.90 9.14 6.97
C ARG A 27 19.70 8.12 5.85
N SER A 28 18.98 7.04 6.15
CA SER A 28 18.48 6.13 5.12
C SER A 28 17.83 7.00 4.04
N PRO A 29 18.17 6.83 2.76
CA PRO A 29 17.49 7.57 1.72
C PRO A 29 16.01 7.18 1.80
N ALA A 30 15.16 8.16 2.06
CA ALA A 30 13.72 8.01 1.96
C ALA A 30 13.46 7.36 0.61
N THR A 31 12.93 6.14 0.62
CA THR A 31 12.43 5.46 -0.56
C THR A 31 11.46 6.43 -1.22
N VAL A 32 11.87 7.00 -2.35
CA VAL A 32 11.03 7.89 -3.14
C VAL A 32 9.81 7.07 -3.53
N ILE A 33 8.67 7.36 -2.90
CA ILE A 33 7.39 6.79 -3.28
C ILE A 33 7.19 7.22 -4.72
N ARG A 34 7.39 6.27 -5.64
CA ARG A 34 7.29 6.49 -7.08
C ARG A 34 5.87 6.97 -7.33
N ALA A 35 5.72 8.22 -7.75
CA ALA A 35 4.42 8.79 -8.07
C ALA A 35 3.75 7.89 -9.11
N LYS A 36 2.69 7.20 -8.69
CA LYS A 36 1.81 6.45 -9.57
C LYS A 36 1.14 7.49 -10.47
N VAL A 37 1.04 7.22 -11.77
CA VAL A 37 0.27 8.09 -12.67
C VAL A 37 -1.16 8.13 -12.11
N GLU A 38 -1.57 9.29 -11.60
CA GLU A 38 -2.94 9.45 -11.13
C GLU A 38 -3.88 9.30 -12.32
N PRO A 39 -4.88 8.41 -12.25
CA PRO A 39 -5.85 8.26 -13.33
C PRO A 39 -6.62 9.56 -13.54
N SER A 40 -7.12 9.75 -14.76
CA SER A 40 -7.95 10.90 -15.07
C SER A 40 -9.18 10.94 -14.16
N GLU A 41 -9.50 12.12 -13.61
CA GLU A 41 -10.69 12.30 -12.76
C GLU A 41 -11.97 11.83 -13.48
N LYS A 42 -12.02 11.99 -14.80
CA LYS A 42 -13.11 11.50 -15.65
C LYS A 42 -13.23 9.97 -15.57
N SER A 43 -12.11 9.26 -15.66
CA SER A 43 -12.07 7.79 -15.64
C SER A 43 -12.40 7.24 -14.26
N VAL A 44 -11.94 7.91 -13.20
CA VAL A 44 -12.32 7.57 -11.81
C VAL A 44 -13.82 7.72 -11.61
N GLU A 45 -14.42 8.81 -12.08
CA GLU A 45 -15.86 9.05 -11.94
C GLU A 45 -16.70 8.06 -12.77
N ILE A 46 -16.24 7.72 -13.99
CA ILE A 46 -16.87 6.66 -14.80
C ILE A 46 -16.84 5.33 -14.05
N MET A 47 -15.69 4.94 -13.50
CA MET A 47 -15.57 3.68 -12.78
C MET A 47 -16.35 3.67 -11.46
N ARG A 48 -16.46 4.82 -10.77
CA ARG A 48 -17.31 4.97 -9.58
C ARG A 48 -18.78 4.71 -9.91
N LYS A 49 -19.31 5.39 -10.93
CA LYS A 49 -20.70 5.21 -11.39
C LYS A 49 -20.97 3.78 -11.86
N PHE A 50 -20.02 3.20 -12.59
CA PHE A 50 -20.08 1.80 -13.01
C PHE A 50 -20.18 0.87 -11.80
N SER A 51 -19.33 1.03 -10.79
CA SER A 51 -19.35 0.18 -9.59
C SER A 51 -20.66 0.31 -8.83
N GLU A 52 -21.21 1.51 -8.69
CA GLU A 52 -22.49 1.74 -8.01
C GLU A 52 -23.67 1.12 -8.77
N GLN A 53 -23.70 1.28 -10.08
CA GLN A 53 -24.73 0.67 -10.93
C GLN A 53 -24.63 -0.85 -10.93
N TYR A 54 -23.43 -1.40 -11.01
CA TYR A 54 -23.22 -2.84 -11.00
C TYR A 54 -23.64 -3.43 -9.66
N ALA A 55 -23.23 -2.82 -8.54
CA ALA A 55 -23.63 -3.25 -7.20
C ALA A 55 -25.16 -3.30 -7.03
N ARG A 56 -25.88 -2.29 -7.54
CA ARG A 56 -27.35 -2.28 -7.53
C ARG A 56 -27.95 -3.38 -8.41
N LYS A 57 -27.34 -3.65 -9.58
CA LYS A 57 -27.81 -4.65 -10.55
C LYS A 57 -27.60 -6.08 -10.06
N SER A 58 -26.45 -6.37 -9.45
CA SER A 58 -26.10 -7.70 -8.94
C SER A 58 -26.56 -7.94 -7.49
N GLY A 59 -27.10 -6.92 -6.81
CA GLY A 59 -27.47 -7.02 -5.39
C GLY A 59 -26.25 -7.20 -4.47
N THR A 60 -25.05 -6.85 -4.93
CA THR A 60 -23.82 -6.95 -4.15
C THR A 60 -23.53 -5.64 -3.41
N TYR A 61 -22.79 -5.73 -2.31
CA TYR A 61 -22.45 -4.58 -1.48
C TYR A 61 -20.96 -4.28 -1.53
N PHE A 62 -20.60 -3.02 -1.28
CA PHE A 62 -19.20 -2.64 -1.10
C PHE A 62 -18.66 -3.12 0.25
N CYS A 63 -17.33 -3.17 0.35
CA CYS A 63 -16.66 -3.45 1.61
C CYS A 63 -17.03 -2.38 2.67
N VAL A 64 -17.01 -2.77 3.94
CA VAL A 64 -17.20 -1.84 5.07
C VAL A 64 -16.14 -0.73 5.08
N ASP A 65 -14.92 -1.06 4.65
CA ASP A 65 -13.86 -0.09 4.47
C ASP A 65 -13.93 0.52 3.06
N LYS A 66 -14.29 1.80 3.03
CA LYS A 66 -14.38 2.58 1.78
C LYS A 66 -13.02 2.79 1.13
N GLY A 67 -11.91 2.71 1.88
CA GLY A 67 -10.56 2.79 1.35
C GLY A 67 -10.28 1.68 0.34
N VAL A 68 -10.73 0.46 0.62
CA VAL A 68 -10.61 -0.69 -0.30
C VAL A 68 -11.35 -0.40 -1.60
N THR A 69 -12.60 0.06 -1.52
CA THR A 69 -13.39 0.41 -2.70
C THR A 69 -12.73 1.53 -3.51
N SER A 70 -12.20 2.57 -2.86
CA SER A 70 -11.50 3.66 -3.54
C SER A 70 -10.23 3.19 -4.27
N VAL A 71 -9.41 2.33 -3.65
CA VAL A 71 -8.19 1.82 -4.28
C VAL A 71 -8.51 0.95 -5.50
N VAL A 72 -9.55 0.11 -5.42
CA VAL A 72 -9.97 -0.72 -6.54
C VAL A 72 -10.51 0.13 -7.69
N ILE A 73 -11.37 1.12 -7.41
CA ILE A 73 -11.89 2.04 -8.45
C ILE A 73 -10.76 2.81 -9.13
N LYS A 74 -9.79 3.32 -8.36
CA LYS A 74 -8.61 4.00 -8.92
C LYS A 74 -7.78 3.08 -9.81
N GLY A 75 -7.52 1.84 -9.37
CA GLY A 75 -6.78 0.85 -10.16
C GLY A 75 -7.49 0.46 -11.46
N LEU A 76 -8.82 0.32 -11.42
CA LEU A 76 -9.63 0.07 -12.61
C LEU A 76 -9.58 1.26 -13.58
N ALA A 77 -9.62 2.49 -13.07
CA ALA A 77 -9.53 3.70 -13.88
C ALA A 77 -8.14 3.83 -14.55
N GLU A 78 -7.05 3.55 -13.83
CA GLU A 78 -5.70 3.57 -14.37
C GLU A 78 -5.50 2.56 -15.50
N HIS A 79 -6.02 1.33 -15.34
CA HIS A 79 -6.00 0.34 -16.41
C HIS A 79 -6.89 0.74 -17.59
N LYS A 80 -8.02 1.40 -17.34
CA LYS A 80 -8.86 1.95 -18.42
C LYS A 80 -8.13 3.03 -19.22
N ASP A 81 -7.39 3.91 -18.56
CA ASP A 81 -6.61 4.97 -19.21
C ASP A 81 -5.40 4.41 -19.98
N SER A 82 -4.73 3.39 -19.43
CA SER A 82 -3.49 2.84 -20.00
C SER A 82 -3.72 1.77 -21.07
N LEU A 83 -4.72 0.89 -20.87
CA LEU A 83 -5.00 -0.28 -21.71
C LEU A 83 -6.29 -0.13 -22.53
N GLY A 84 -7.08 0.92 -22.28
CA GLY A 84 -8.41 1.12 -22.87
C GLY A 84 -9.53 0.32 -22.18
N ALA A 85 -9.19 -0.67 -21.35
CA ALA A 85 -10.15 -1.55 -20.68
C ALA A 85 -9.90 -1.62 -19.16
N PRO A 86 -10.97 -1.74 -18.33
CA PRO A 86 -10.85 -1.77 -16.88
C PRO A 86 -10.41 -3.16 -16.37
N LEU A 87 -9.15 -3.52 -16.61
CA LEU A 87 -8.57 -4.80 -16.20
C LEU A 87 -8.49 -4.90 -14.66
N CYS A 88 -8.80 -6.05 -14.07
CA CYS A 88 -8.84 -6.22 -12.61
C CYS A 88 -7.49 -5.87 -11.94
N PRO A 89 -7.43 -4.88 -11.03
CA PRO A 89 -6.17 -4.38 -10.46
C PRO A 89 -5.60 -5.26 -9.34
N CYS A 90 -6.38 -6.22 -8.83
CA CYS A 90 -5.99 -7.09 -7.72
C CYS A 90 -5.25 -8.36 -8.16
N ARG A 91 -4.89 -8.48 -9.45
CA ARG A 91 -4.15 -9.61 -10.00
C ARG A 91 -2.84 -9.14 -10.63
N HIS A 92 -1.87 -10.03 -10.63
CA HIS A 92 -0.67 -9.91 -11.45
C HIS A 92 -0.92 -10.55 -12.82
N TYR A 93 -0.38 -9.94 -13.86
CA TYR A 93 -0.45 -10.43 -15.24
C TYR A 93 0.95 -10.30 -15.85
N ASP A 94 1.35 -11.29 -16.63
CA ASP A 94 2.62 -11.24 -17.38
C ASP A 94 2.52 -10.25 -18.55
N ASP A 95 1.41 -10.29 -19.30
CA ASP A 95 1.07 -9.32 -20.35
C ASP A 95 -0.32 -8.72 -20.13
N LYS A 96 -0.35 -7.48 -19.63
CA LYS A 96 -1.58 -6.75 -19.38
C LYS A 96 -2.35 -6.40 -20.65
N ALA A 97 -1.67 -6.17 -21.77
CA ALA A 97 -2.32 -5.76 -23.02
C ALA A 97 -3.02 -6.96 -23.67
N ALA A 98 -2.38 -8.13 -23.66
CA ALA A 98 -2.98 -9.36 -24.14
C ALA A 98 -4.25 -9.73 -23.33
N GLU A 99 -4.17 -9.66 -22.00
CA GLU A 99 -5.30 -9.98 -21.11
C GLU A 99 -6.45 -8.98 -21.23
N ALA A 100 -6.14 -7.69 -21.38
CA ALA A 100 -7.14 -6.66 -21.65
C ALA A 100 -7.85 -6.88 -23.00
N GLY A 101 -7.12 -7.38 -24.01
CA GLY A 101 -7.67 -7.76 -25.31
C GLY A 101 -8.55 -9.02 -25.26
N GLN A 102 -8.17 -10.03 -24.47
CA GLN A 102 -8.98 -11.24 -24.26
C GLN A 102 -10.26 -10.95 -23.47
N GLY A 103 -10.19 -10.04 -22.50
CA GLY A 103 -11.35 -9.54 -21.78
C GLY A 103 -11.93 -10.46 -20.70
N PHE A 104 -11.28 -11.58 -20.39
CA PHE A 104 -11.68 -12.47 -19.31
C PHE A 104 -11.66 -11.75 -17.94
N TRP A 105 -10.62 -10.95 -17.72
CA TRP A 105 -10.39 -10.20 -16.47
C TRP A 105 -10.81 -8.72 -16.52
N ASN A 106 -11.44 -8.29 -17.61
CA ASN A 106 -12.01 -6.95 -17.71
C ASN A 106 -13.23 -6.84 -16.80
N CYS A 107 -13.28 -5.81 -15.96
CA CYS A 107 -14.36 -5.60 -15.00
C CYS A 107 -15.69 -5.28 -15.73
N PRO A 108 -16.80 -6.00 -15.44
CA PRO A 108 -16.94 -7.11 -14.50
C PRO A 108 -16.40 -8.41 -15.09
N CYS A 109 -15.43 -9.04 -14.40
CA CYS A 109 -14.73 -10.22 -14.89
C CYS A 109 -15.67 -11.43 -15.00
N VAL A 110 -15.28 -12.43 -15.80
CA VAL A 110 -16.06 -13.67 -16.01
C VAL A 110 -16.55 -14.27 -14.68
N PRO A 111 -15.67 -14.47 -13.67
CA PRO A 111 -16.08 -14.79 -12.30
C PRO A 111 -17.26 -13.99 -11.76
N MET A 112 -17.23 -12.68 -11.84
CA MET A 112 -18.24 -11.83 -11.20
C MET A 112 -19.57 -11.80 -11.95
N ARG A 113 -19.61 -12.35 -13.17
CA ARG A 113 -20.82 -12.44 -14.00
C ARG A 113 -21.52 -13.79 -13.83
N GLU A 114 -20.75 -14.85 -13.60
CA GLU A 114 -21.24 -16.22 -13.61
C GLU A 114 -21.52 -16.78 -12.21
N ARG A 115 -20.95 -16.19 -11.15
CA ARG A 115 -21.09 -16.61 -9.75
C ARG A 115 -21.14 -15.40 -8.82
#